data_AF-A0A534MXB4-F1
#
_entry.id   AF-A0A534MXB4-F1
#
_cell.length_a   1.000
_cell.length_b   1.000
_cell.length_c   1.000
_cell.angle_alpha   90.00
_cell.angle_beta   90.00
_cell.angle_gamma   90.00
#
_symmetry.space_group_name_H-M   'P 1'
#
loop_
_entity.id
_entity.type
_entity.pdbx_description
1 polymer ?
#
loop_
_entity_poly.entity_id
_entity_poly.type
_entity_poly.pdbx_seq_one_letter_code
_entity_poly.pdbx_strand_id
1 'polypeptide(L)'
;AKALIGNVHTVAVKDATGATAARNLHPKKAREQIRTEAAKALREAKTIAPLRAKMPIRMVVEFRGTYAADRAAMIPTVRRIAGLHFEFEAADYPEAFRTFYAMVTIAGGD
;
A
#
# COMPACT_ATOMS: atom_id res chain seq x y z
N ALA A 1 2.71 7.56 7.05
CA ALA A 1 1.32 7.65 7.56
C ALA A 1 0.89 9.09 7.74
N LYS A 2 1.38 9.83 8.75
CA LYS A 2 0.97 11.22 9.03
C LYS A 2 1.15 12.21 7.86
N ALA A 3 2.22 12.05 7.07
CA ALA A 3 2.44 12.87 5.87
C ALA A 3 1.34 12.71 4.80
N LEU A 4 0.67 11.55 4.75
CA LEU A 4 -0.43 11.28 3.81
C LEU A 4 -1.80 11.58 4.43
N ILE A 5 -1.98 11.24 5.71
CA ILE A 5 -3.23 11.44 6.46
C ILE A 5 -2.88 12.19 7.76
N GLY A 6 -3.07 13.51 7.77
CA GLY A 6 -2.54 14.40 8.81
C GLY A 6 -2.84 13.96 10.26
N ASN A 7 -4.12 13.72 10.57
CA ASN A 7 -4.60 13.39 11.92
C ASN A 7 -4.57 11.89 12.23
N VAL A 8 -3.87 11.07 11.44
CA VAL A 8 -3.85 9.62 11.69
C VAL A 8 -3.06 9.28 12.95
N HIS A 9 -3.66 8.44 13.79
CA HIS A 9 -3.00 7.88 14.96
C HIS A 9 -2.08 6.72 14.57
N THR A 10 -0.92 6.64 15.19
CA THR A 10 0.12 5.63 14.86
C THR A 10 0.91 5.23 16.08
N VAL A 11 1.28 3.95 16.17
CA VAL A 11 2.23 3.43 17.17
C VAL A 11 3.39 2.75 16.45
N ALA A 12 4.61 3.28 16.62
CA ALA A 12 5.82 2.66 16.10
C ALA A 12 6.29 1.57 17.08
N VAL A 13 5.87 0.32 16.85
CA VAL A 13 6.22 -0.81 17.74
C VAL A 13 7.59 -1.42 17.46
N LYS A 14 8.22 -1.04 16.35
CA LYS A 14 9.57 -1.44 15.96
C LYS A 14 10.23 -0.31 15.18
N ASP A 15 11.56 -0.29 15.25
CA ASP A 15 12.43 0.55 14.44
C ASP A 15 13.26 -0.35 13.52
N ALA A 16 13.09 -0.19 12.21
CA ALA A 16 13.73 -1.06 11.23
C ALA A 16 15.22 -0.69 11.09
N THR A 17 16.11 -1.67 11.28
CA THR A 17 17.56 -1.46 11.16
C THR A 17 18.15 -2.11 9.91
N GLY A 18 17.34 -2.86 9.16
CA GLY A 18 17.69 -3.47 7.88
C GLY A 18 16.49 -4.15 7.23
N ALA A 19 16.65 -4.68 6.02
CA ALA A 19 15.56 -5.33 5.27
C ALA A 19 14.95 -6.52 6.03
N THR A 20 15.74 -7.20 6.87
CA THR A 20 15.35 -8.37 7.66
C THR A 20 15.60 -8.20 9.17
N ALA A 21 15.87 -6.97 9.63
CA ALA A 21 16.23 -6.70 11.02
C ALA A 21 15.52 -5.46 11.59
N ALA A 22 15.16 -5.50 12.87
CA ALA A 22 14.54 -4.39 13.57
C ALA A 22 14.79 -4.45 15.08
N ARG A 23 14.82 -3.28 15.72
CA ARG A 23 14.71 -3.13 17.17
C ARG A 23 13.23 -3.09 17.54
N ASN A 24 12.78 -4.09 18.30
CA ASN A 24 11.36 -4.24 18.62
C ASN A 24 11.09 -3.82 20.06
N LEU A 25 9.93 -3.21 20.30
CA LEU A 25 9.41 -3.07 21.66
C LEU A 25 9.05 -4.46 22.22
N HIS A 26 9.21 -4.63 23.53
CA HIS A 26 8.74 -5.84 24.20
C HIS A 26 7.21 -6.01 23.95
N PRO A 27 6.71 -7.22 23.66
CA PRO A 27 5.31 -7.44 23.27
C PRO A 27 4.28 -6.86 24.25
N LYS A 28 4.57 -6.92 25.56
CA LYS A 28 3.71 -6.30 26.60
C LYS A 28 3.55 -4.79 26.39
N LYS A 29 4.66 -4.07 26.16
CA LYS A 29 4.67 -2.61 25.93
C LYS A 29 4.02 -2.25 24.60
N ALA A 30 4.31 -3.02 23.54
CA ALA A 30 3.69 -2.80 22.22
C ALA A 30 2.16 -2.90 22.31
N ARG A 31 1.62 -3.95 22.95
CA ARG A 31 0.17 -4.13 23.13
C ARG A 31 -0.47 -3.00 23.93
N GLU A 32 0.20 -2.56 24.99
CA GLU A 32 -0.28 -1.44 25.83
C GLU A 32 -0.37 -0.13 25.03
N GLN A 33 0.67 0.19 24.27
CA GLN A 33 0.67 1.38 23.40
C GLN A 33 -0.37 1.29 22.30
N ILE A 34 -0.49 0.13 21.63
CA ILE A 34 -1.53 -0.10 20.60
C ILE A 34 -2.92 0.10 21.19
N ARG A 35 -3.23 -0.51 22.34
CA ARG A 35 -4.55 -0.40 22.97
C ARG A 35 -4.87 1.05 23.34
N THR A 36 -3.91 1.75 23.93
CA THR A 36 -4.05 3.15 24.34
C THR A 36 -4.32 4.05 23.13
N GLU A 37 -3.53 3.89 22.07
CA GLU A 37 -3.62 4.76 20.89
C GLU A 37 -4.85 4.42 20.04
N ALA A 38 -5.23 3.15 19.93
CA ALA A 38 -6.47 2.74 19.27
C ALA A 38 -7.71 3.33 19.95
N ALA A 39 -7.74 3.39 21.29
CA ALA A 39 -8.84 4.03 22.01
C ALA A 39 -8.94 5.54 21.72
N LYS A 40 -7.80 6.25 21.56
CA LYS A 40 -7.79 7.65 21.12
C LYS A 40 -8.28 7.78 19.68
N ALA A 41 -7.77 6.94 18.78
CA ALA A 41 -8.15 6.93 17.37
C ALA A 41 -9.65 6.76 17.16
N LEU A 42 -10.31 5.93 17.97
CA LEU A 42 -11.77 5.76 17.90
C LEU A 42 -12.53 7.01 18.38
N ARG A 43 -12.06 7.68 19.43
CA ARG A 43 -12.68 8.93 19.91
C ARG A 43 -12.51 10.07 18.91
N GLU A 44 -11.36 10.13 18.26
CA GLU A 44 -10.99 11.19 17.32
C GLU A 44 -11.29 10.81 15.86
N ALA A 45 -11.93 9.67 15.59
CA ALA A 45 -12.12 9.15 14.22
C ALA A 45 -12.79 10.18 13.28
N LYS A 46 -13.70 11.02 13.80
CA LYS A 46 -14.39 12.06 13.02
C LYS A 46 -13.49 13.23 12.62
N THR A 47 -12.33 13.40 13.25
CA THR A 47 -11.35 14.45 12.89
C THR A 47 -10.43 14.02 11.74
N ILE A 48 -10.53 12.76 11.31
CA ILE A 48 -9.71 12.16 10.25
C ILE A 48 -10.55 12.07 8.99
N ALA A 49 -10.27 12.93 8.01
CA ALA A 49 -10.95 12.88 6.73
C ALA A 49 -10.59 11.59 5.96
N PRO A 50 -11.58 10.93 5.31
CA PRO A 50 -11.30 9.80 4.42
C PRO A 50 -10.36 10.21 3.28
N LEU A 51 -9.38 9.37 2.97
CA LEU A 51 -8.55 9.53 1.79
C LEU A 51 -9.37 9.25 0.53
N ARG A 52 -9.51 10.23 -0.35
CA ARG A 52 -10.24 10.10 -1.62
C ARG A 52 -9.27 10.15 -2.79
N ALA A 53 -9.30 9.11 -3.63
CA ALA A 53 -8.61 9.12 -4.91
C ALA A 53 -9.29 10.11 -5.87
N LYS A 54 -8.52 10.67 -6.80
CA LYS A 54 -9.07 11.40 -7.95
C LYS A 54 -9.38 10.39 -9.05
N MET A 55 -10.58 10.48 -9.63
CA MET A 55 -11.02 9.62 -10.73
C MET A 55 -10.94 10.37 -12.07
N PRO A 56 -10.65 9.68 -13.20
CA PRO A 56 -10.24 8.26 -13.26
C PRO A 56 -8.87 8.04 -12.62
N ILE A 57 -8.65 6.84 -12.09
CA ILE A 57 -7.39 6.49 -11.43
C ILE A 57 -6.41 6.02 -12.49
N ARG A 58 -5.37 6.81 -12.71
CA ARG A 58 -4.18 6.38 -13.42
C ARG A 58 -3.20 5.75 -12.43
N MET A 59 -2.93 4.46 -12.58
CA MET A 59 -1.99 3.74 -11.72
C MET A 59 -0.71 3.42 -12.47
N VAL A 60 0.43 3.65 -11.84
CA VAL A 60 1.75 3.25 -12.35
C VAL A 60 2.34 2.22 -11.40
N VAL A 61 2.79 1.09 -11.96
CA VAL A 61 3.38 -0.02 -11.24
C VAL A 61 4.79 -0.26 -11.76
N GLU A 62 5.76 -0.25 -10.86
CA GLU A 62 7.14 -0.63 -11.15
C GLU A 62 7.41 -2.05 -10.63
N PHE A 63 7.92 -2.93 -11.50
CA PHE A 63 8.30 -4.29 -11.16
C PHE A 63 9.78 -4.39 -10.81
N ARG A 64 10.15 -5.36 -9.97
CA ARG A 64 11.55 -5.58 -9.57
C ARG A 64 12.42 -6.26 -10.62
N GLY A 65 11.83 -6.95 -11.58
CA GLY A 65 12.57 -7.75 -12.55
C GLY A 65 11.78 -7.95 -13.83
N THR A 66 12.50 -8.21 -14.92
CA THR A 66 11.94 -8.33 -16.28
C THR A 66 10.94 -9.47 -16.39
N TYR A 67 11.19 -10.61 -15.74
CA TYR A 67 10.27 -11.75 -15.74
C TYR A 67 8.87 -11.39 -15.19
N ALA A 68 8.81 -10.70 -14.05
CA ALA A 68 7.55 -10.24 -13.45
C ALA A 68 6.85 -9.20 -14.35
N ALA A 69 7.64 -8.29 -14.92
CA ALA A 69 7.17 -7.27 -15.87
C ALA A 69 6.57 -7.90 -17.15
N ASP A 70 7.24 -8.87 -17.76
CA ASP A 70 6.77 -9.52 -19.00
C ASP A 70 5.44 -10.27 -18.77
N ARG A 71 5.27 -10.90 -17.60
CA ARG A 71 4.00 -11.54 -17.24
C ARG A 71 2.87 -10.53 -17.02
N ALA A 72 3.14 -9.42 -16.33
CA ALA A 72 2.13 -8.38 -16.14
C ALA A 72 1.67 -7.74 -17.46
N ALA A 73 2.54 -7.73 -18.48
CA ALA A 73 2.20 -7.26 -19.83
C ALA A 73 1.12 -8.09 -20.54
N MET A 74 0.81 -9.29 -20.04
CA MET A 74 -0.24 -10.14 -20.60
C MET A 74 -1.66 -9.64 -20.30
N ILE A 75 -1.82 -8.70 -19.36
CA ILE A 75 -3.12 -8.11 -19.04
C ILE A 75 -3.48 -7.07 -20.10
N PRO A 76 -4.57 -7.23 -20.87
CA PRO A 76 -4.86 -6.38 -22.03
C PRO A 76 -4.98 -4.88 -21.73
N THR A 77 -5.45 -4.52 -20.53
CA THR A 77 -5.63 -3.11 -20.12
C THR A 77 -4.37 -2.46 -19.58
N VAL A 78 -3.27 -3.21 -19.45
CA VAL A 78 -2.01 -2.76 -18.85
C VAL A 78 -0.98 -2.49 -19.94
N ARG A 79 -0.39 -1.29 -19.91
CA ARG A 79 0.55 -0.81 -20.91
C ARG A 79 1.95 -0.63 -20.33
N ARG A 80 2.98 -1.16 -20.97
CA ARG A 80 4.38 -0.85 -20.61
C ARG A 80 4.73 0.57 -21.05
N ILE A 81 5.21 1.40 -20.13
CA ILE A 81 5.60 2.79 -20.39
C ILE A 81 7.10 3.04 -20.28
N ALA A 82 7.81 2.17 -19.56
CA ALA A 82 9.27 2.14 -19.47
C ALA A 82 9.72 0.73 -19.05
N GLY A 83 11.03 0.46 -19.07
CA GLY A 83 11.60 -0.89 -18.91
C GLY A 83 10.87 -1.79 -17.91
N LEU A 84 10.70 -1.33 -16.66
CA LEU A 84 9.98 -2.05 -15.60
C LEU A 84 8.67 -1.36 -15.15
N HIS A 85 8.25 -0.31 -15.86
CA HIS A 85 7.11 0.53 -15.48
C HIS A 85 5.92 0.27 -16.39
N PHE A 86 4.77 0.04 -15.78
CA PHE A 86 3.50 -0.19 -16.44
C PHE A 86 2.44 0.75 -15.92
N GLU A 87 1.47 1.07 -16.75
CA GLU A 87 0.31 1.85 -16.36
C GLU A 87 -0.99 1.23 -16.84
N PHE A 88 -2.07 1.59 -16.15
CA PHE A 88 -3.44 1.39 -16.60
C PHE A 88 -4.32 2.50 -16.02
N GLU A 89 -5.48 2.68 -16.63
CA GLU A 89 -6.54 3.56 -16.12
C GLU A 89 -7.71 2.72 -15.60
N ALA A 90 -8.37 3.21 -14.55
CA ALA A 90 -9.55 2.60 -13.96
C ALA A 90 -10.57 3.69 -13.62
N ALA A 91 -11.86 3.39 -13.79
CA ALA A 91 -12.95 4.33 -13.53
C ALA A 91 -13.08 4.64 -12.03
N ASP A 92 -12.80 3.65 -11.17
CA ASP A 92 -12.88 3.77 -9.73
C ASP A 92 -11.79 2.98 -8.98
N TYR A 93 -11.76 3.15 -7.65
CA TYR A 93 -10.76 2.49 -6.80
C TYR A 93 -10.90 0.97 -6.73
N PRO A 94 -12.10 0.39 -6.60
CA PRO A 94 -12.29 -1.06 -6.69
C PRO A 94 -11.73 -1.68 -7.98
N GLU A 95 -12.01 -1.10 -9.14
CA GLU A 95 -11.44 -1.54 -10.42
C GLU A 95 -9.92 -1.41 -10.39
N ALA A 96 -9.41 -0.25 -9.94
CA ALA A 96 -7.98 -0.01 -9.88
C ALA A 96 -7.24 -1.04 -9.02
N PHE A 97 -7.79 -1.36 -7.84
CA PHE A 97 -7.23 -2.34 -6.93
C PHE A 97 -7.30 -3.76 -7.50
N ARG A 98 -8.39 -4.14 -8.16
CA ARG A 98 -8.53 -5.48 -8.79
C ARG A 98 -7.54 -5.66 -9.93
N THR A 99 -7.36 -4.65 -10.78
CA THR A 99 -6.38 -4.69 -11.87
C THR A 99 -4.96 -4.79 -11.32
N PHE A 100 -4.61 -3.97 -10.31
CA PHE A 100 -3.33 -4.08 -9.62
C PHE A 100 -3.12 -5.46 -9.00
N TYR A 101 -4.14 -6.01 -8.33
CA TYR A 101 -4.06 -7.33 -7.71
C TYR A 101 -3.83 -8.42 -8.76
N ALA A 102 -4.56 -8.39 -9.88
CA ALA A 102 -4.35 -9.31 -11.00
C ALA A 102 -2.93 -9.22 -11.57
N MET A 103 -2.39 -7.99 -11.74
CA MET A 103 -1.00 -7.77 -12.14
C MET A 103 -0.03 -8.45 -11.18
N VAL A 104 -0.19 -8.26 -9.87
CA VAL A 104 0.67 -8.86 -8.85
C VAL A 104 0.56 -10.39 -8.83
N THR A 105 -0.65 -10.94 -8.95
CA THR A 105 -0.86 -12.40 -8.98
C THR A 105 -0.17 -13.04 -10.19
N ILE A 106 -0.39 -12.50 -11.39
CA ILE A 106 0.23 -13.00 -12.63
C ILE A 106 1.76 -12.80 -12.59
N ALA A 107 2.22 -11.67 -12.05
CA ALA A 107 3.63 -11.36 -11.90
C ALA A 107 4.33 -12.09 -10.75
N GLY A 108 3.58 -12.70 -9.83
CA GLY A 108 4.09 -13.58 -8.78
C GLY A 108 4.39 -14.97 -9.30
N GLY A 109 3.47 -15.55 -10.07
CA GLY A 109 3.52 -16.98 -10.43
C GLY A 109 3.47 -17.89 -9.21
N ASP A 110 3.20 -19.16 -9.46
CA ASP A 110 3.51 -20.20 -8.48
C ASP A 110 5.03 -20.36 -8.32
#